data_AF-A0A0S7YKZ5-F1
#
_entry.id   AF-A0A0S7YKZ5-F1
#
_cell.length_a   1.000
_cell.length_b   1.000
_cell.length_c   1.000
_cell.angle_alpha   90.00
_cell.angle_beta   90.00
_cell.angle_gamma   90.00
#
_symmetry.space_group_name_H-M   'P 1'
#
loop_
_entity.id
_entity.type
_entity.pdbx_description
1 polymer ?
#
loop_
_entity_poly.entity_id
_entity_poly.type
_entity_poly.pdbx_seq_one_letter_code
_entity_poly.pdbx_strand_id
1 'polypeptide(L)'
;MSDRHRASEARRCVVLLLAVVLVFFSTAAMGATDEHGTEAPAKGWVATDTYKVINFAVLAVALVFLLRKPVTKALNDRIQGIKDQLEDLESRKKQAEEELAAYNQKFQQLEQEAEKIVDQYIQQGREAKARILEEAQSAAEKLEEQARRNIDHEFKKARAQLQVEVMEKALAKAEEVIKSRISDKDQERLVDEYLEKVVA
;
A
#
# COMPACT_ATOMS: atom_id res chain seq x y z
N MET A 1 -6.35 41.77 17.71
CA MET A 1 -6.71 42.99 18.50
C MET A 1 -6.90 44.25 17.63
N SER A 2 -6.44 44.27 16.36
CA SER A 2 -6.50 45.44 15.47
C SER A 2 -7.84 45.67 14.72
N ASP A 3 -8.71 44.66 14.58
CA ASP A 3 -9.98 44.81 13.83
C ASP A 3 -11.10 45.49 14.62
N ARG A 4 -11.12 45.36 15.95
CA ARG A 4 -12.13 46.03 16.79
C ARG A 4 -11.95 47.55 16.80
N HIS A 5 -10.71 48.04 16.69
CA HIS A 5 -10.43 49.48 16.60
C HIS A 5 -10.88 50.07 15.25
N ARG A 6 -10.59 49.39 14.12
CA ARG A 6 -11.05 49.82 12.79
C ARG A 6 -12.58 49.81 12.63
N ALA A 7 -13.25 48.82 13.23
CA ALA A 7 -14.72 48.80 13.26
C ALA A 7 -15.30 49.95 14.10
N SER A 8 -14.62 50.35 15.19
CA SER A 8 -15.04 51.49 16.00
C SER A 8 -14.85 52.83 15.28
N GLU A 9 -13.77 52.98 14.50
CA GLU A 9 -13.50 54.18 13.70
C GLU A 9 -14.45 54.30 12.51
N ALA A 10 -14.75 53.19 11.81
CA ALA A 10 -15.75 53.18 10.75
C ALA A 10 -17.16 53.52 11.27
N ARG A 11 -17.55 53.00 12.45
CA ARG A 11 -18.80 53.37 13.12
C ARG A 11 -18.82 54.84 13.53
N ARG A 12 -17.71 55.37 14.07
CA ARG A 12 -17.57 56.80 14.40
C ARG A 12 -17.66 57.68 13.16
N CYS A 13 -17.05 57.28 12.04
CA CYS A 13 -17.13 58.02 10.78
C CYS A 13 -18.51 57.97 10.15
N VAL A 14 -19.22 56.84 10.20
CA VAL A 14 -20.62 56.72 9.72
C VAL A 14 -21.57 57.53 10.60
N VAL A 15 -21.38 57.50 11.93
CA VAL A 15 -22.14 58.32 12.88
C VAL A 15 -21.84 59.81 12.67
N LEU A 16 -20.59 60.20 12.38
CA LEU A 16 -20.23 61.58 12.04
C LEU A 16 -20.81 62.00 10.68
N LEU A 17 -20.82 61.13 9.67
CA LEU A 17 -21.48 61.42 8.39
C LEU A 17 -23.00 61.59 8.57
N LEU A 18 -23.65 60.71 9.32
CA LEU A 18 -25.07 60.81 9.66
C LEU A 18 -25.38 62.05 10.49
N ALA A 19 -24.52 62.41 11.45
CA ALA A 19 -24.67 63.62 12.24
C ALA A 19 -24.49 64.88 11.39
N VAL A 20 -23.51 64.90 10.49
CA VAL A 20 -23.30 66.00 9.54
C VAL A 20 -24.50 66.12 8.58
N VAL A 21 -25.00 65.01 8.04
CA VAL A 21 -26.21 64.98 7.20
C VAL A 21 -27.45 65.45 7.98
N LEU A 22 -27.63 65.02 9.24
CA LEU A 22 -28.74 65.44 10.10
C LEU A 22 -28.68 66.94 10.45
N VAL A 23 -27.49 67.45 10.81
CA VAL A 23 -27.29 68.88 11.07
C VAL A 23 -27.56 69.71 9.81
N PHE A 24 -27.15 69.22 8.63
CA PHE A 24 -27.45 69.87 7.37
C PHE A 24 -28.94 69.82 6.99
N PHE A 25 -29.64 68.72 7.30
CA PHE A 25 -31.10 68.60 7.09
C PHE A 25 -31.88 69.54 8.02
N SER A 26 -31.46 69.70 9.28
CA SER A 26 -32.04 70.67 10.22
C SER A 26 -31.83 72.12 9.77
N THR A 27 -30.67 72.47 9.20
CA THR A 27 -30.46 73.82 8.62
C THR A 27 -31.30 74.08 7.38
N ALA A 28 -31.71 73.04 6.64
CA ALA A 28 -32.66 73.18 5.54
C ALA A 28 -34.11 73.40 6.05
N ALA A 29 -34.47 72.84 7.20
CA ALA A 29 -35.79 73.00 7.82
C ALA A 29 -36.03 74.40 8.42
N MET A 30 -34.98 75.09 8.91
CA MET A 30 -35.09 76.47 9.41
C MET A 30 -35.09 77.55 8.32
N GLY A 31 -34.84 77.19 7.06
CA GLY A 31 -35.03 78.07 5.89
C GLY A 31 -36.38 77.91 5.19
N ALA A 32 -37.32 77.19 5.81
CA ALA A 32 -38.65 76.88 5.26
C ALA A 32 -39.79 77.68 5.93
N THR A 33 -39.49 78.88 6.44
CA THR A 33 -40.50 79.87 6.80
C THR A 33 -40.22 81.17 6.04
N ASP A 34 -40.51 81.16 4.74
CA ASP A 34 -40.79 82.39 4.01
C ASP A 34 -42.09 82.17 3.23
N GLU A 35 -42.98 83.14 3.41
CA GLU A 35 -44.37 83.18 3.00
C GLU A 35 -44.58 82.94 1.50
N HIS A 36 -45.71 82.30 1.18
CA HIS A 36 -46.17 82.13 -0.20
C HIS A 36 -46.66 83.48 -0.76
N GLY A 37 -45.71 84.30 -1.20
CA GLY A 37 -45.94 85.48 -2.04
C GLY A 37 -45.72 85.12 -3.51
N THR A 38 -46.73 85.44 -4.31
CA THR A 38 -46.88 85.22 -5.76
C THR A 38 -45.70 85.68 -6.63
N GLU A 39 -45.61 85.03 -7.80
CA GLU A 39 -44.95 85.41 -9.06
C GLU A 39 -43.61 84.74 -9.42
N ALA A 40 -43.64 83.98 -10.51
CA ALA A 40 -42.52 83.78 -11.44
C ALA A 40 -42.83 84.62 -12.71
N PRO A 41 -41.87 85.08 -13.52
CA PRO A 41 -40.55 84.45 -13.76
C PRO A 41 -39.36 85.43 -13.99
N ALA A 42 -38.19 85.16 -13.41
CA ALA A 42 -36.93 85.70 -13.94
C ALA A 42 -35.74 84.80 -13.62
N LYS A 43 -35.01 84.47 -14.69
CA LYS A 43 -33.86 83.58 -14.78
C LYS A 43 -32.62 84.24 -14.16
N GLY A 44 -32.34 83.97 -12.89
CA GLY A 44 -31.12 84.41 -12.22
C GLY A 44 -30.90 83.64 -10.93
N TRP A 45 -29.66 83.25 -10.65
CA TRP A 45 -29.29 82.59 -9.39
C TRP A 45 -29.68 83.48 -8.21
N VAL A 46 -30.61 83.00 -7.38
CA VAL A 46 -30.88 83.59 -6.07
C VAL A 46 -29.84 83.10 -5.06
N ALA A 47 -29.46 83.94 -4.10
CA ALA A 47 -28.44 83.62 -3.09
C ALA A 47 -28.74 82.31 -2.33
N THR A 48 -30.02 81.94 -2.21
CA THR A 48 -30.51 80.69 -1.61
C THR A 48 -30.08 79.45 -2.39
N ASP A 49 -30.00 79.51 -3.73
CA ASP A 49 -29.54 78.39 -4.55
C ASP A 49 -28.01 78.24 -4.51
N THR A 50 -27.28 79.35 -4.45
CA THR A 50 -25.82 79.35 -4.29
C THR A 50 -25.39 78.70 -2.98
N TYR A 51 -26.09 78.99 -1.87
CA TYR A 51 -25.82 78.36 -0.57
C TYR A 51 -26.08 76.83 -0.60
N LYS A 52 -27.18 76.39 -1.23
CA LYS A 52 -27.48 74.96 -1.40
C LYS A 52 -26.42 74.24 -2.23
N VAL A 53 -25.94 74.86 -3.31
CA VAL A 53 -24.89 74.28 -4.18
C VAL A 53 -23.55 74.21 -3.44
N ILE A 54 -23.16 75.24 -2.71
CA ILE A 54 -21.92 75.24 -1.90
C ILE A 54 -22.00 74.17 -0.81
N ASN A 55 -23.13 74.05 -0.11
CA ASN A 55 -23.34 73.04 0.91
C ASN A 55 -23.27 71.61 0.31
N PHE A 56 -23.97 71.37 -0.80
CA PHE A 56 -23.88 70.10 -1.52
C PHE A 56 -22.45 69.79 -1.98
N ALA A 57 -21.71 70.79 -2.47
CA ALA A 57 -20.31 70.62 -2.88
C ALA A 57 -19.41 70.24 -1.69
N VAL A 58 -19.56 70.89 -0.54
CA VAL A 58 -18.82 70.56 0.68
C VAL A 58 -19.14 69.13 1.14
N LEU A 59 -20.41 68.75 1.14
CA LEU A 59 -20.85 67.40 1.49
C LEU A 59 -20.32 66.35 0.50
N ALA A 60 -20.36 66.63 -0.80
CA ALA A 60 -19.84 65.75 -1.84
C ALA A 60 -18.31 65.55 -1.70
N VAL A 61 -17.56 66.62 -1.40
CA VAL A 61 -16.11 66.52 -1.16
C VAL A 61 -15.81 65.72 0.10
N ALA A 62 -16.53 65.96 1.20
CA ALA A 62 -16.38 65.19 2.44
C ALA A 62 -16.71 63.70 2.22
N LEU A 63 -17.77 63.41 1.47
CA LEU A 63 -18.20 62.05 1.12
C LEU A 63 -17.15 61.33 0.26
N VAL A 64 -16.64 61.98 -0.79
CA VAL A 64 -15.60 61.41 -1.65
C VAL A 64 -14.31 61.15 -0.87
N PHE A 65 -13.89 62.08 -0.01
CA PHE A 65 -12.69 61.91 0.82
C PHE A 65 -12.83 60.75 1.81
N LEU A 66 -14.02 60.59 2.41
CA LEU A 66 -14.28 59.54 3.38
C LEU A 66 -14.47 58.16 2.73
N LEU A 67 -15.17 58.06 1.58
CA LEU A 67 -15.42 56.77 0.92
C LEU A 67 -14.25 56.28 0.07
N ARG A 68 -13.33 57.14 -0.37
CA ARG A 68 -12.18 56.73 -1.19
C ARG A 68 -11.38 55.60 -0.53
N LYS A 69 -11.12 55.68 0.78
CA LYS A 69 -10.37 54.64 1.50
C LYS A 69 -11.10 53.29 1.61
N PRO A 70 -12.33 53.19 2.14
CA PRO A 70 -13.03 51.91 2.29
C PRO A 70 -13.40 51.27 0.94
N VAL A 71 -13.77 52.05 -0.08
CA VAL A 71 -14.14 51.51 -1.39
C VAL A 71 -12.92 50.92 -2.11
N THR A 72 -11.80 51.65 -2.16
CA THR A 72 -10.57 51.12 -2.77
C THR A 72 -10.05 49.90 -2.00
N LYS A 73 -10.16 49.91 -0.66
CA LYS A 73 -9.78 48.75 0.15
C LYS A 73 -10.64 47.53 -0.15
N ALA A 74 -11.97 47.66 -0.19
CA ALA A 74 -12.87 46.54 -0.48
C ALA A 74 -12.63 45.92 -1.88
N LEU A 75 -12.34 46.76 -2.89
CA LEU A 75 -12.00 46.28 -4.22
C LEU A 75 -10.63 45.58 -4.25
N ASN A 76 -9.62 46.14 -3.60
CA ASN A 76 -8.29 45.51 -3.50
C ASN A 76 -8.33 44.20 -2.72
N ASP A 77 -9.07 44.13 -1.61
CA ASP A 77 -9.25 42.92 -0.81
C ASP A 77 -9.92 41.82 -1.66
N ARG A 78 -10.89 42.18 -2.51
CA ARG A 78 -11.52 41.23 -3.44
C ARG A 78 -10.58 40.77 -4.55
N ILE A 79 -9.78 41.68 -5.11
CA ILE A 79 -8.76 41.33 -6.12
C ILE A 79 -7.72 40.39 -5.51
N GLN A 80 -7.26 40.66 -4.29
CA GLN A 80 -6.32 39.75 -3.62
C GLN A 80 -6.95 38.41 -3.28
N GLY A 81 -8.17 38.38 -2.75
CA GLY A 81 -8.85 37.10 -2.50
C GLY A 81 -8.99 36.23 -3.76
N ILE A 82 -9.26 36.83 -4.92
CA ILE A 82 -9.32 36.09 -6.19
C ILE A 82 -7.94 35.61 -6.63
N LYS A 83 -6.90 36.44 -6.48
CA LYS A 83 -5.52 36.04 -6.80
C LYS A 83 -5.04 34.90 -5.92
N ASP A 84 -5.25 35.00 -4.61
CA ASP A 84 -4.89 33.97 -3.63
C ASP A 84 -5.63 32.66 -3.94
N GLN A 85 -6.92 32.73 -4.30
CA GLN A 85 -7.68 31.56 -4.72
C GLN A 85 -7.15 30.94 -6.02
N LEU A 86 -6.77 31.77 -7.00
CA LEU A 86 -6.22 31.28 -8.26
C LEU A 86 -4.86 30.61 -8.04
N GLU A 87 -4.01 31.21 -7.21
CA GLU A 87 -2.69 30.66 -6.86
C GLU A 87 -2.82 29.36 -6.05
N ASP A 88 -3.76 29.28 -5.10
CA ASP A 88 -4.05 28.03 -4.39
C ASP A 88 -4.55 26.93 -5.34
N LEU A 89 -5.44 27.28 -6.28
CA LEU A 89 -5.92 26.32 -7.28
C LEU A 89 -4.80 25.84 -8.21
N GLU A 90 -3.92 26.74 -8.67
CA GLU A 90 -2.79 26.39 -9.52
C GLU A 90 -1.77 25.52 -8.76
N SER A 91 -1.47 25.86 -7.51
CA SER A 91 -0.61 25.07 -6.63
C SER A 91 -1.18 23.66 -6.40
N ARG A 92 -2.47 23.55 -6.08
CA ARG A 92 -3.15 22.25 -5.91
C ARG A 92 -3.18 21.44 -7.19
N LYS A 93 -3.43 22.08 -8.34
CA LYS A 93 -3.39 21.41 -9.63
C LYS A 93 -2.00 20.83 -9.91
N LYS A 94 -0.96 21.62 -9.68
CA LYS A 94 0.43 21.18 -9.86
C LYS A 94 0.79 20.04 -8.91
N GLN A 95 0.42 20.13 -7.63
CA GLN A 95 0.63 19.05 -6.65
C GLN A 95 -0.09 17.76 -7.07
N ALA A 96 -1.33 17.87 -7.56
CA ALA A 96 -2.09 16.71 -8.05
C ALA A 96 -1.45 16.09 -9.29
N GLU A 97 -0.94 16.89 -10.23
CA GLU A 97 -0.21 16.41 -11.40
C GLU A 97 1.11 15.72 -11.02
N GLU A 98 1.86 16.29 -10.06
CA GLU A 98 3.08 15.70 -9.51
C GLU A 98 2.80 14.38 -8.79
N GLU A 99 1.74 14.32 -7.97
CA GLU A 99 1.33 13.12 -7.25
C GLU A 99 0.87 12.03 -8.22
N LEU A 100 0.10 12.38 -9.26
CA LEU A 100 -0.34 11.46 -10.30
C LEU A 100 0.86 10.91 -11.09
N ALA A 101 1.83 11.75 -11.43
CA ALA A 101 3.07 11.31 -12.08
C ALA A 101 3.86 10.34 -11.18
N ALA A 102 3.97 10.64 -9.89
CA ALA A 102 4.63 9.78 -8.91
C ALA A 102 3.91 8.43 -8.74
N TYR A 103 2.58 8.41 -8.72
CA TYR A 103 1.81 7.16 -8.68
C TYR A 103 1.99 6.35 -9.96
N ASN A 104 1.94 6.97 -11.14
CA ASN A 104 2.16 6.26 -12.40
C ASN A 104 3.56 5.63 -12.45
N GLN A 105 4.58 6.34 -11.98
CA GLN A 105 5.92 5.79 -11.87
C GLN A 105 5.97 4.61 -10.89
N LYS A 106 5.31 4.72 -9.73
CA LYS A 106 5.21 3.60 -8.77
C LYS A 106 4.48 2.40 -9.36
N PHE A 107 3.40 2.61 -10.12
CA PHE A 107 2.68 1.52 -10.80
C PHE A 107 3.56 0.81 -11.82
N GLN A 108 4.30 1.55 -12.64
CA GLN A 108 5.25 0.95 -13.58
C GLN A 108 6.35 0.15 -12.88
N GLN A 109 6.88 0.66 -11.77
CA GLN A 109 7.86 -0.06 -10.95
C GLN A 109 7.26 -1.33 -10.36
N LEU A 110 6.03 -1.25 -9.84
CA LEU A 110 5.33 -2.39 -9.26
C LEU A 110 5.04 -3.48 -10.30
N GLU A 111 4.65 -3.11 -11.52
CA GLU A 111 4.47 -4.07 -12.62
C GLU A 111 5.78 -4.77 -12.97
N GLN A 112 6.89 -4.03 -13.07
CA GLN A 112 8.21 -4.60 -13.32
C GLN A 112 8.69 -5.51 -12.19
N GLU A 113 8.43 -5.14 -10.93
CA GLU A 113 8.75 -5.97 -9.77
C GLU A 113 7.89 -7.23 -9.74
N ALA A 114 6.60 -7.13 -10.03
CA ALA A 114 5.70 -8.28 -10.12
C ALA A 114 6.14 -9.26 -11.20
N GLU A 115 6.51 -8.78 -12.40
CA GLU A 115 7.03 -9.61 -13.48
C GLU A 115 8.34 -10.31 -13.05
N LYS A 116 9.28 -9.58 -12.45
CA LYS A 116 10.51 -10.16 -11.90
C LYS A 116 10.25 -11.23 -10.86
N ILE A 117 9.29 -11.00 -9.96
CA ILE A 117 8.90 -11.96 -8.92
C ILE A 117 8.34 -13.23 -9.57
N VAL A 118 7.45 -13.10 -10.55
CA VAL A 118 6.88 -14.23 -11.28
C VAL A 118 7.99 -15.03 -12.00
N ASP A 119 8.89 -14.36 -12.70
CA ASP A 119 10.01 -15.00 -13.38
C ASP A 119 10.95 -15.73 -12.40
N GLN A 120 11.24 -15.12 -11.26
CA GLN A 120 12.01 -15.74 -10.18
C GLN A 120 11.32 -17.00 -9.65
N TYR A 121 10.01 -16.97 -9.41
CA TYR A 121 9.26 -18.14 -8.96
C TYR A 121 9.23 -19.25 -10.01
N ILE A 122 9.09 -18.90 -11.29
CA ILE A 122 9.16 -19.87 -12.39
C ILE A 122 10.54 -20.54 -12.43
N GLN A 123 11.61 -19.75 -12.31
CA GLN A 123 12.98 -20.27 -12.30
C GLN A 123 13.22 -21.17 -11.09
N GLN A 124 12.85 -20.72 -9.89
CA GLN A 124 12.93 -21.53 -8.66
C GLN A 124 12.12 -22.82 -8.77
N GLY A 125 10.93 -22.77 -9.38
CA GLY A 125 10.09 -23.93 -9.62
C GLY A 125 10.75 -24.93 -10.58
N ARG A 126 11.39 -24.45 -11.65
CA ARG A 126 12.15 -25.31 -12.59
C ARG A 126 13.34 -25.96 -11.90
N GLU A 127 14.10 -25.21 -11.11
CA GLU A 127 15.23 -25.73 -10.34
C GLU A 127 14.78 -26.74 -9.28
N ALA A 128 13.70 -26.46 -8.56
CA ALA A 128 13.12 -27.39 -7.60
C ALA A 128 12.67 -28.68 -8.27
N LYS A 129 11.99 -28.58 -9.43
CA LYS A 129 11.61 -29.75 -10.23
C LYS A 129 12.83 -30.57 -10.66
N ALA A 130 13.89 -29.91 -11.14
CA ALA A 130 15.11 -30.59 -11.56
C ALA A 130 15.77 -31.32 -10.38
N ARG A 131 15.91 -30.66 -9.22
CA ARG A 131 16.45 -31.27 -7.99
C ARG A 131 15.62 -32.47 -7.53
N ILE A 132 14.29 -32.35 -7.51
CA ILE A 132 13.41 -33.46 -7.11
C ILE A 132 13.58 -34.66 -8.06
N LEU A 133 13.69 -34.42 -9.37
CA LEU A 133 13.88 -35.49 -10.34
C LEU A 133 15.26 -36.18 -10.17
N GLU A 134 16.31 -35.39 -9.94
CA GLU A 134 17.66 -35.91 -9.68
C GLU A 134 17.72 -36.72 -8.38
N GLU A 135 17.14 -36.21 -7.30
CA GLU A 135 17.03 -36.92 -6.02
C GLU A 135 16.22 -38.20 -6.16
N ALA A 136 15.09 -38.16 -6.87
CA ALA A 136 14.26 -39.34 -7.12
C ALA A 136 15.01 -40.40 -7.94
N GLN A 137 15.77 -39.99 -8.96
CA GLN A 137 16.59 -40.90 -9.75
C GLN A 137 17.70 -41.53 -8.90
N SER A 138 18.43 -40.73 -8.11
CA SER A 138 19.46 -41.24 -7.21
C SER A 138 18.88 -42.19 -6.16
N ALA A 139 17.70 -41.89 -5.62
CA ALA A 139 17.02 -42.76 -4.67
C ALA A 139 16.57 -44.08 -5.32
N ALA A 140 16.07 -44.03 -6.55
CA ALA A 140 15.69 -45.23 -7.31
C ALA A 140 16.91 -46.12 -7.59
N GLU A 141 18.03 -45.54 -8.01
CA GLU A 141 19.28 -46.28 -8.25
C GLU A 141 19.80 -46.95 -6.96
N LYS A 142 19.80 -46.22 -5.84
CA LYS A 142 20.17 -46.78 -4.52
C LYS A 142 19.24 -47.90 -4.09
N LEU A 143 17.93 -47.75 -4.30
CA LEU A 143 16.93 -48.76 -3.97
C LEU A 143 17.16 -50.02 -4.81
N GLU A 144 17.46 -49.87 -6.11
CA GLU A 144 17.74 -51.00 -6.98
C GLU A 144 19.03 -51.73 -6.57
N GLU A 145 20.09 -51.00 -6.26
CA GLU A 145 21.35 -51.58 -5.76
C GLU A 145 21.12 -52.33 -4.45
N GLN A 146 20.36 -51.75 -3.51
CA GLN A 146 20.02 -52.39 -2.25
C GLN A 146 19.15 -53.63 -2.46
N ALA A 147 18.16 -53.59 -3.36
CA ALA A 147 17.34 -54.73 -3.71
C ALA A 147 18.18 -55.88 -4.30
N ARG A 148 19.09 -55.57 -5.23
CA ARG A 148 20.03 -56.57 -5.81
C ARG A 148 20.90 -57.21 -4.73
N ARG A 149 21.50 -56.40 -3.83
CA ARG A 149 22.29 -56.92 -2.71
C ARG A 149 21.48 -57.83 -1.78
N ASN A 150 20.24 -57.45 -1.48
CA ASN A 150 19.35 -58.24 -0.64
C ASN A 150 18.96 -59.56 -1.33
N ILE A 151 18.67 -59.53 -2.63
CA ILE A 151 18.38 -60.73 -3.42
C ILE A 151 19.57 -61.69 -3.39
N ASP A 152 20.79 -61.19 -3.63
CA ASP A 152 21.99 -62.02 -3.59
C ASP A 152 22.23 -62.63 -2.21
N HIS A 153 21.98 -61.87 -1.15
CA HIS A 153 22.09 -62.34 0.23
C HIS A 153 21.08 -63.44 0.54
N GLU A 154 19.80 -63.21 0.22
CA GLU A 154 18.73 -64.21 0.42
C GLU A 154 18.94 -65.46 -0.45
N PHE A 155 19.45 -65.31 -1.68
CA PHE A 155 19.76 -66.44 -2.54
C PHE A 155 20.90 -67.30 -1.98
N LYS A 156 21.96 -66.67 -1.46
CA LYS A 156 23.06 -67.37 -0.77
C LYS A 156 22.56 -68.10 0.46
N LYS A 157 21.70 -67.45 1.26
CA LYS A 157 21.09 -68.05 2.45
C LYS A 157 20.21 -69.24 2.10
N ALA A 158 19.32 -69.09 1.11
CA ALA A 158 18.46 -70.17 0.63
C ALA A 158 19.28 -71.35 0.10
N ARG A 159 20.36 -71.09 -0.64
CA ARG A 159 21.26 -72.14 -1.13
C ARG A 159 21.94 -72.90 0.02
N ALA A 160 22.43 -72.19 1.04
CA ALA A 160 23.04 -72.81 2.20
C ALA A 160 22.03 -73.69 2.97
N GLN A 161 20.81 -73.18 3.17
CA GLN A 161 19.74 -73.93 3.82
C GLN A 161 19.35 -75.19 3.03
N LEU A 162 19.23 -75.07 1.70
CA LEU A 162 18.92 -76.19 0.83
C LEU A 162 20.03 -77.26 0.85
N GLN A 163 21.29 -76.85 0.93
CA GLN A 163 22.42 -77.77 1.06
C GLN A 163 22.36 -78.55 2.38
N VAL A 164 22.01 -77.90 3.49
CA VAL A 164 21.81 -78.57 4.78
C VAL A 164 20.67 -79.59 4.69
N GLU A 165 19.51 -79.20 4.16
CA GLU A 165 18.37 -80.12 4.01
C GLU A 165 18.69 -81.33 3.12
N VAL A 166 19.45 -81.13 2.04
CA VAL A 166 19.89 -82.23 1.16
C VAL A 166 20.86 -83.16 1.89
N MET A 167 21.80 -82.62 2.67
CA MET A 167 22.72 -83.44 3.48
C MET A 167 21.98 -84.24 4.54
N GLU A 168 21.03 -83.64 5.25
CA GLU A 168 20.20 -84.34 6.24
C GLU A 168 19.41 -85.49 5.60
N LYS A 169 18.75 -85.25 4.45
CA LYS A 169 18.02 -86.30 3.72
C LYS A 169 18.94 -87.39 3.17
N ALA A 170 20.13 -87.03 2.68
CA ALA A 170 21.11 -87.98 2.18
C ALA A 170 21.66 -88.87 3.30
N LEU A 171 21.98 -88.28 4.46
CA LEU A 171 22.42 -89.01 5.65
C LEU A 171 21.34 -89.95 6.16
N ALA A 172 20.09 -89.47 6.27
CA ALA A 172 18.96 -90.31 6.68
C ALA A 172 18.76 -91.51 5.73
N LYS A 173 18.89 -91.29 4.41
CA LYS A 173 18.80 -92.38 3.44
C LYS A 173 20.00 -93.33 3.52
N ALA A 174 21.21 -92.82 3.69
CA ALA A 174 22.40 -93.64 3.88
C ALA A 174 22.28 -94.51 5.14
N GLU A 175 21.79 -93.96 6.24
CA GLU A 175 21.53 -94.70 7.49
C GLU A 175 20.51 -95.84 7.27
N GLU A 176 19.41 -95.57 6.55
CA GLU A 176 18.41 -96.59 6.18
C GLU A 176 19.02 -97.70 5.31
N VAL A 177 19.85 -97.34 4.34
CA VAL A 177 20.55 -98.30 3.46
C VAL A 177 21.56 -99.14 4.25
N ILE A 178 22.36 -98.53 5.13
CA ILE A 178 23.32 -99.26 5.98
C ILE A 178 22.58 -100.23 6.91
N LYS A 179 21.52 -99.78 7.60
CA LYS A 179 20.71 -100.64 8.48
C LYS A 179 20.10 -101.83 7.76
N SER A 180 19.71 -101.67 6.48
CA SER A 180 19.11 -102.75 5.67
C SER A 180 20.12 -103.67 4.98
N ARG A 181 21.42 -103.33 4.95
CA ARG A 181 22.46 -104.09 4.24
C ARG A 181 23.59 -104.62 5.13
N ILE A 182 23.65 -104.22 6.40
CA ILE A 182 24.70 -104.68 7.33
C ILE A 182 24.62 -106.19 7.57
N SER A 183 25.77 -106.86 7.55
CA SER A 183 25.92 -108.29 7.81
C SER A 183 26.64 -108.55 9.14
N ASP A 184 26.51 -109.76 9.70
CA ASP A 184 27.17 -110.13 10.96
C ASP A 184 28.71 -110.00 10.88
N LYS A 185 29.29 -110.29 9.71
CA LYS A 185 30.72 -110.08 9.43
C LYS A 185 31.14 -108.61 9.46
N ASP A 186 30.26 -107.70 9.03
CA ASP A 186 30.55 -106.27 9.07
C ASP A 186 30.48 -105.73 10.50
N GLN A 187 29.58 -106.26 11.34
CA GLN A 187 29.53 -105.90 12.76
C GLN A 187 30.79 -106.32 13.51
N GLU A 188 31.25 -107.57 13.30
CA GLU A 188 32.46 -108.08 13.95
C GLU A 188 33.69 -107.25 13.55
N ARG A 189 33.83 -106.92 12.24
CA ARG A 189 34.89 -106.04 11.74
C ARG A 189 34.85 -104.62 12.33
N LEU A 190 33.67 -104.03 12.49
CA LEU A 190 33.52 -102.69 13.09
C LEU A 190 33.89 -102.67 14.57
N VAL A 191 33.64 -103.77 15.30
CA VAL A 191 34.06 -103.92 16.71
C VAL A 191 35.58 -104.01 16.79
N ASP A 192 36.21 -104.81 15.93
CA ASP A 192 37.66 -104.94 15.90
C ASP A 192 38.35 -103.61 15.55
N GLU A 193 37.86 -102.88 14.54
CA GLU A 193 38.37 -101.54 14.19
C GLU A 193 38.21 -100.53 15.33
N TYR A 194 37.08 -100.55 16.06
CA TYR A 194 36.87 -99.65 17.20
C TYR A 194 37.83 -99.97 18.35
N LEU A 195 38.03 -101.26 18.65
CA LEU A 195 38.97 -101.70 19.68
C LEU A 195 40.40 -101.32 19.31
N GLU A 196 40.82 -101.49 18.05
CA GLU A 196 42.15 -101.10 17.57
C GLU A 196 42.37 -99.58 17.68
N LYS A 197 41.36 -98.77 17.38
CA LYS A 197 41.45 -97.30 17.40
C LYS A 197 41.40 -96.68 18.80
N VAL A 198 40.90 -97.40 19.80
CA VAL A 198 40.84 -96.97 21.21
C VAL A 198 42.03 -97.51 22.01
N VAL A 199 42.65 -98.59 21.54
CA VAL A 199 43.85 -99.20 22.15
C VAL A 199 45.16 -98.61 21.59
N ALA A 200 45.11 -97.88 20.48
CA ALA A 200 46.19 -97.02 19.95
C ALA A 200 46.11 -95.58 20.49
#